data_AF-A0AAU8PJ91-F1
#
_entry.id   AF-A0AAU8PJ91-F1
#
_cell.length_a   1.000
_cell.length_b   1.000
_cell.length_c   1.000
_cell.angle_alpha   90.00
_cell.angle_beta   90.00
_cell.angle_gamma   90.00
#
_symmetry.space_group_name_H-M   'P 1'
#
loop_
_entity.id
_entity.type
_entity.pdbx_description
1 polymer ?
#
loop_
_entity_poly.entity_id
_entity_poly.type
_entity_poly.pdbx_seq_one_letter_code
_entity_poly.pdbx_strand_id
1 'polypeptide(L)'
;MSYNSYVAVEDWILDDLRIKDDDLVEALYMGDHGELFDVAAAWMDVQEFLHSEGLSTAAVDGEEIIVGDPMVGIVAPQRVEKVLSDLSSVDDAAVREAGLGEAIRSFTDFYEGARSSGLGVVVLAGE
;
A
#
# COMPACT_ATOMS: atom_id res chain seq x y z
N MET A 1 10.41 -2.34 15.55
CA MET A 1 10.17 -2.15 14.10
C MET A 1 8.84 -2.80 13.85
N SER A 2 7.80 -2.00 13.92
CA SER A 2 6.53 -2.34 13.32
C SER A 2 6.66 -2.37 11.80
N TYR A 3 5.73 -3.08 11.18
CA TYR A 3 5.66 -3.21 9.73
C TYR A 3 4.42 -2.46 9.25
N ASN A 4 4.52 -1.84 8.08
CA ASN A 4 3.33 -1.29 7.44
C ASN A 4 2.40 -2.45 7.11
N SER A 5 1.13 -2.29 7.43
CA SER A 5 0.08 -3.23 7.04
C SER A 5 -0.78 -2.61 5.96
N TYR A 6 -1.25 -3.43 5.04
CA TYR A 6 -2.03 -2.98 3.89
C TYR A 6 -3.37 -3.69 3.90
N VAL A 7 -4.44 -2.95 3.60
CA VAL A 7 -5.77 -3.56 3.54
C VAL A 7 -6.53 -3.03 2.32
N ALA A 8 -7.17 -3.93 1.58
CA ALA A 8 -8.03 -3.56 0.46
C ALA A 8 -9.44 -3.31 0.98
N VAL A 9 -10.01 -2.13 0.72
CA VAL A 9 -11.25 -1.66 1.35
C VAL A 9 -12.21 -1.01 0.36
N GLU A 10 -13.49 -0.98 0.73
CA GLU A 10 -14.52 -0.27 -0.01
C GLU A 10 -14.33 1.26 0.07
N ASP A 11 -14.80 1.99 -0.94
CA ASP A 11 -14.56 3.44 -1.09
C ASP A 11 -15.09 4.26 0.11
N TRP A 12 -16.18 3.84 0.75
CA TRP A 12 -16.74 4.54 1.91
C TRP A 12 -15.80 4.54 3.12
N ILE A 13 -14.98 3.50 3.30
CA ILE A 13 -13.97 3.42 4.37
C ILE A 13 -12.90 4.51 4.15
N LEU A 14 -12.55 4.80 2.90
CA LEU A 14 -11.58 5.84 2.58
C LEU A 14 -12.10 7.23 2.93
N ASP A 15 -13.38 7.48 2.67
CA ASP A 15 -14.02 8.74 3.03
C ASP A 15 -14.11 8.94 4.55
N ASP A 16 -14.39 7.86 5.29
CA ASP A 16 -14.42 7.89 6.76
C ASP A 16 -13.01 8.05 7.37
N LEU A 17 -11.97 7.47 6.76
CA LEU A 17 -10.58 7.70 7.19
C LEU A 17 -10.14 9.17 7.01
N ARG A 18 -10.58 9.84 5.94
CA ARG A 18 -10.25 11.27 5.68
C ARG A 18 -10.77 12.22 6.76
N ILE A 19 -11.81 11.82 7.50
CA ILE A 19 -12.35 12.60 8.62
C ILE A 19 -11.72 12.21 9.98
N LYS A 20 -10.71 11.32 9.98
CA LYS A 20 -9.96 10.85 11.15
C LYS A 20 -10.82 10.13 12.19
N ASP A 21 -11.44 9.03 11.78
CA ASP A 21 -12.10 8.10 12.69
C ASP A 21 -11.07 7.12 13.28
N ASP A 22 -10.66 7.35 14.54
CA ASP A 22 -9.67 6.53 15.24
C ASP A 22 -10.18 5.09 15.50
N ASP A 23 -11.49 4.91 15.72
CA ASP A 23 -12.10 3.59 15.95
C ASP A 23 -12.03 2.75 14.66
N LEU A 24 -12.19 3.39 13.50
CA LEU A 24 -12.05 2.74 12.20
C LEU A 24 -10.61 2.27 11.94
N VAL A 25 -9.61 3.07 12.33
CA VAL A 25 -8.20 2.67 12.21
C VAL A 25 -7.91 1.41 13.03
N GLU A 26 -8.41 1.36 14.28
CA GLU A 26 -8.27 0.16 15.11
C GLU A 26 -8.96 -1.07 14.48
N ALA A 27 -10.19 -0.91 13.97
CA ALA A 27 -10.92 -1.98 13.29
C ALA A 27 -10.17 -2.53 12.07
N LEU A 28 -9.46 -1.67 11.32
CA LEU A 28 -8.62 -2.10 10.19
C LEU A 28 -7.43 -2.95 10.66
N TYR A 29 -6.75 -2.59 11.76
CA TYR A 29 -5.69 -3.42 12.35
C TYR A 29 -6.19 -4.76 12.89
N MET A 30 -7.46 -4.85 13.29
CA MET A 30 -8.07 -6.10 13.76
C MET A 30 -8.52 -7.00 12.60
N GLY A 31 -8.51 -6.49 11.36
CA GLY A 31 -8.95 -7.22 10.16
C GLY A 31 -10.46 -7.24 9.95
N ASP A 32 -11.20 -6.33 10.58
CA ASP A 32 -12.67 -6.31 10.53
C ASP A 32 -13.22 -5.89 9.14
N HIS A 33 -12.38 -5.25 8.32
CA HIS A 33 -12.75 -4.71 7.01
C HIS A 33 -11.92 -5.26 5.83
N GLY A 34 -11.13 -6.31 6.06
CA GLY A 34 -10.32 -6.95 5.04
C GLY A 34 -9.16 -7.74 5.62
N GLU A 35 -8.58 -8.62 4.81
CA GLU A 35 -7.37 -9.34 5.20
C GLU A 35 -6.16 -8.40 5.15
N LEU A 36 -5.38 -8.38 6.23
CA LEU A 36 -4.13 -7.65 6.28
C LEU A 36 -3.09 -8.33 5.39
N PHE A 37 -2.62 -7.60 4.41
CA PHE A 37 -1.44 -7.93 3.63
C PHE A 37 -0.21 -7.32 4.32
N ASP A 38 0.84 -8.12 4.47
CA ASP A 38 2.11 -7.70 5.07
C ASP A 38 3.28 -8.20 4.21
N VAL A 39 4.23 -7.31 3.93
CA VAL A 39 5.47 -7.59 3.16
C VAL A 39 6.69 -7.64 4.11
N ALA A 40 6.45 -7.73 5.41
CA ALA A 40 7.42 -7.68 6.49
C ALA A 40 8.36 -6.48 6.34
N ALA A 41 9.65 -6.63 6.65
CA ALA A 41 10.62 -5.53 6.59
C ALA A 41 10.91 -5.00 5.18
N ALA A 42 10.52 -5.73 4.13
CA ALA A 42 10.93 -5.42 2.76
C ALA A 42 10.17 -4.22 2.15
N TRP A 43 9.13 -3.70 2.80
CA TRP A 43 8.41 -2.53 2.32
C TRP A 43 9.33 -1.29 2.20
N MET A 44 10.25 -1.09 3.15
CA MET A 44 11.20 0.02 3.13
C MET A 44 12.16 -0.10 1.94
N ASP A 45 12.67 -1.31 1.69
CA ASP A 45 13.59 -1.54 0.58
C ASP A 45 12.89 -1.31 -0.77
N VAL A 46 11.61 -1.72 -0.90
CA VAL A 46 10.78 -1.41 -2.08
C VAL A 46 10.56 0.10 -2.22
N GLN A 47 10.25 0.81 -1.13
CA GLN A 47 10.06 2.25 -1.13
C GLN A 47 11.33 2.98 -1.60
N GLU A 48 12.48 2.67 -0.99
CA GLU A 48 13.77 3.28 -1.31
C GLU A 48 14.16 2.99 -2.75
N PHE A 49 13.96 1.75 -3.20
CA PHE A 49 14.24 1.36 -4.57
C PHE A 49 13.38 2.11 -5.59
N LEU A 50 12.04 2.15 -5.41
CA LEU A 50 11.14 2.92 -6.28
C LEU A 50 11.52 4.40 -6.32
N HIS A 51 11.85 4.98 -5.16
CA HIS A 51 12.31 6.36 -5.08
C HIS A 51 13.62 6.59 -5.84
N SER A 52 14.58 5.67 -5.72
CA SER A 52 15.88 5.75 -6.40
C SER A 52 15.77 5.67 -7.94
N GLU A 53 14.77 4.94 -8.44
CA GLU A 53 14.41 4.84 -9.86
C GLU A 53 13.56 6.04 -10.34
N GLY A 54 13.23 6.98 -9.46
CA GLY A 54 12.39 8.15 -9.77
C GLY A 54 10.91 7.81 -9.99
N LEU A 55 10.46 6.66 -9.49
CA LEU A 55 9.09 6.19 -9.59
C LEU A 55 8.25 6.61 -8.37
N SER A 56 6.93 6.48 -8.49
CA SER A 56 6.02 6.76 -7.38
C SER A 56 6.14 5.68 -6.31
N THR A 57 6.19 6.10 -5.04
CA THR A 57 6.15 5.20 -3.88
C THR A 57 4.72 4.91 -3.41
N ALA A 58 3.69 5.30 -4.17
CA ALA A 58 2.28 5.18 -3.77
C ALA A 58 1.84 3.73 -3.51
N ALA A 59 2.53 2.74 -4.09
CA ALA A 59 2.30 1.33 -3.77
C ALA A 59 2.57 1.02 -2.28
N VAL A 60 3.54 1.71 -1.69
CA VAL A 60 4.06 1.47 -0.35
C VAL A 60 3.52 2.49 0.65
N ASP A 61 3.51 3.77 0.29
CA ASP A 61 3.14 4.86 1.20
C ASP A 61 1.66 5.23 1.11
N GLY A 62 0.98 4.85 0.02
CA GLY A 62 -0.27 5.46 -0.40
C GLY A 62 -0.07 6.71 -1.26
N GLU A 63 -1.10 7.11 -1.99
CA GLU A 63 -1.07 8.32 -2.81
C GLU A 63 -1.46 9.57 -2.01
N GLU A 64 -2.43 9.42 -1.11
CA GLU A 64 -2.87 10.44 -0.16
C GLU A 64 -2.39 10.05 1.24
N ILE A 65 -1.71 10.96 1.94
CA ILE A 65 -1.23 10.73 3.31
C ILE A 65 -2.07 11.54 4.29
N ILE A 66 -2.73 10.82 5.19
CA ILE A 66 -3.44 11.39 6.33
C ILE A 66 -2.48 11.39 7.51
N VAL A 67 -2.07 12.59 7.92
CA VAL A 67 -1.19 12.79 9.07
C VAL A 67 -1.99 12.58 10.36
N GLY A 68 -1.59 11.56 11.14
CA GLY A 68 -2.19 11.14 12.39
C GLY A 68 -1.24 10.23 13.18
N ASP A 69 -1.73 9.65 14.27
CA ASP A 69 -1.02 8.63 15.05
C ASP A 69 -1.94 7.40 15.16
N PRO A 70 -1.80 6.39 14.30
CA PRO A 70 -0.74 6.22 13.29
C PRO A 70 -0.98 7.03 12.01
N MET A 71 0.07 7.16 11.20
CA MET A 71 -0.03 7.75 9.85
C MET A 71 -0.73 6.76 8.91
N VAL A 72 -1.65 7.27 8.08
CA VAL A 72 -2.44 6.45 7.16
C VAL A 72 -2.23 6.90 5.73
N GLY A 73 -1.85 5.98 4.86
CA GLY A 73 -1.79 6.17 3.42
C GLY A 73 -3.05 5.64 2.74
N ILE A 74 -3.50 6.30 1.67
CA ILE A 74 -4.68 5.91 0.90
C ILE A 74 -4.36 5.87 -0.60
N VAL A 75 -4.79 4.79 -1.25
CA VAL A 75 -4.91 4.69 -2.70
C VAL A 75 -6.37 4.46 -3.05
N ALA A 76 -7.02 5.46 -3.65
CA ALA A 76 -8.41 5.33 -4.08
C ALA A 76 -8.55 4.29 -5.21
N PRO A 77 -9.71 3.61 -5.36
CA PRO A 77 -9.91 2.56 -6.36
C PRO A 77 -9.52 2.98 -7.79
N GLN A 78 -9.88 4.21 -8.19
CA GLN A 78 -9.55 4.79 -9.49
C GLN A 78 -8.06 5.05 -9.73
N ARG A 79 -7.24 4.99 -8.67
CA ARG A 79 -5.79 5.21 -8.72
C ARG A 79 -4.98 3.91 -8.69
N VAL A 80 -5.59 2.79 -8.30
CA VAL A 80 -4.95 1.47 -8.26
C VAL A 80 -4.33 1.10 -9.61
N GLU A 81 -4.99 1.39 -10.74
CA GLU A 81 -4.45 1.14 -12.08
C GLU A 81 -3.10 1.84 -12.30
N LYS A 82 -2.97 3.06 -11.80
CA LYS A 82 -1.73 3.84 -11.92
C LYS A 82 -0.62 3.21 -11.09
N VAL A 83 -0.93 2.77 -9.86
CA VAL A 83 0.03 2.08 -9.00
C VAL A 83 0.55 0.80 -9.67
N LEU A 84 -0.34 0.00 -10.27
CA LEU A 84 0.05 -1.19 -11.03
C LEU A 84 0.93 -0.85 -12.24
N SER A 85 0.59 0.22 -12.96
CA SER A 85 1.42 0.72 -14.06
C SER A 85 2.82 1.11 -13.58
N ASP A 86 2.93 1.80 -12.44
CA ASP A 86 4.20 2.23 -11.87
C ASP A 86 5.04 1.01 -11.43
N LEU A 87 4.44 0.02 -10.75
CA LEU A 87 5.11 -1.23 -10.38
C LEU A 87 5.59 -2.03 -11.60
N SER A 88 4.80 -2.05 -12.68
CA SER A 88 5.18 -2.76 -13.93
C SER A 88 6.25 -2.03 -14.75
N SER A 89 6.51 -0.75 -14.46
CA SER A 89 7.49 0.07 -15.19
C SER A 89 8.93 -0.08 -14.67
N VAL A 90 9.07 -0.75 -13.53
CA VAL A 90 10.35 -1.03 -12.91
C VAL A 90 11.20 -1.94 -13.80
N ASP A 91 12.51 -1.68 -13.88
CA ASP A 91 13.43 -2.55 -14.61
C ASP A 91 13.67 -3.90 -13.89
N ASP A 92 13.25 -5.00 -14.52
CA ASP A 92 13.44 -6.37 -14.05
C ASP A 92 14.90 -6.70 -13.68
N ALA A 93 15.87 -6.13 -14.40
CA ALA A 93 17.29 -6.36 -14.12
C ALA A 93 17.70 -5.71 -12.79
N ALA A 94 17.29 -4.46 -12.57
CA ALA A 94 17.52 -3.72 -11.33
C ALA A 94 16.83 -4.39 -10.13
N VAL A 95 15.58 -4.85 -10.30
CA VAL A 95 14.84 -5.58 -9.24
C VAL A 95 15.57 -6.85 -8.81
N ARG A 96 16.09 -7.61 -9.78
CA ARG A 96 16.82 -8.84 -9.50
C ARG A 96 18.16 -8.57 -8.82
N GLU A 97 18.85 -7.50 -9.21
CA GLU A 97 20.10 -7.08 -8.56
C GLU A 97 19.87 -6.64 -7.12
N ALA A 98 18.77 -5.92 -6.87
CA ALA A 98 18.35 -5.50 -5.52
C ALA A 98 17.78 -6.65 -4.67
N GLY A 99 17.43 -7.80 -5.28
CA GLY A 99 16.81 -8.92 -4.58
C GLY A 99 15.35 -8.69 -4.17
N LEU A 100 14.66 -7.74 -4.80
CA LEU A 100 13.31 -7.30 -4.42
C LEU A 100 12.17 -7.93 -5.22
N GLY A 101 12.48 -8.92 -6.08
CA GLY A 101 11.52 -9.51 -7.01
C GLY A 101 10.29 -10.13 -6.34
N GLU A 102 10.46 -10.76 -5.17
CA GLU A 102 9.34 -11.34 -4.42
C GLU A 102 8.45 -10.25 -3.79
N ALA A 103 9.05 -9.19 -3.25
CA ALA A 103 8.33 -8.09 -2.61
C ALA A 103 7.52 -7.29 -3.65
N ILE A 104 8.13 -6.90 -4.77
CA ILE A 104 7.44 -6.19 -5.86
C ILE A 104 6.32 -7.04 -6.45
N ARG A 105 6.55 -8.35 -6.63
CA ARG A 105 5.51 -9.27 -7.09
C ARG A 105 4.35 -9.34 -6.10
N SER A 106 4.64 -9.46 -4.81
CA SER A 106 3.62 -9.51 -3.76
C SER A 106 2.76 -8.25 -3.75
N PHE A 107 3.37 -7.06 -3.87
CA PHE A 107 2.63 -5.81 -4.04
C PHE A 107 1.77 -5.81 -5.31
N THR A 108 2.34 -6.27 -6.43
CA THR A 108 1.60 -6.35 -7.70
C THR A 108 0.37 -7.24 -7.57
N ASP A 109 0.54 -8.47 -7.06
CA ASP A 109 -0.53 -9.44 -6.86
C ASP A 109 -1.63 -8.88 -5.93
N PHE A 110 -1.24 -8.16 -4.86
CA PHE A 110 -2.17 -7.51 -3.94
C PHE A 110 -3.00 -6.40 -4.62
N TYR A 111 -2.34 -5.47 -5.34
CA TYR A 111 -3.04 -4.39 -6.04
C TYR A 111 -3.89 -4.91 -7.22
N GLU A 112 -3.49 -6.00 -7.89
CA GLU A 112 -4.33 -6.67 -8.88
C GLU A 112 -5.61 -7.23 -8.25
N GLY A 113 -5.50 -7.82 -7.05
CA GLY A 113 -6.64 -8.26 -6.24
C GLY A 113 -7.59 -7.10 -5.92
N ALA A 114 -7.06 -5.99 -5.40
CA ALA A 114 -7.84 -4.79 -5.09
C ALA A 114 -8.55 -4.23 -6.34
N ARG A 115 -7.83 -4.10 -7.46
CA ARG A 115 -8.38 -3.65 -8.75
C ARG A 115 -9.54 -4.53 -9.22
N SER A 116 -9.34 -5.86 -9.19
CA SER A 116 -10.35 -6.81 -9.68
C SER A 116 -11.65 -6.74 -8.88
N SER A 117 -11.56 -6.32 -7.63
CA SER A 117 -12.69 -6.18 -6.70
C SER A 117 -13.25 -4.75 -6.65
N GLY A 118 -12.64 -3.80 -7.37
CA GLY A 118 -13.03 -2.38 -7.32
C GLY A 118 -12.76 -1.69 -5.98
N LEU A 119 -11.79 -2.21 -5.22
CA LEU A 119 -11.42 -1.72 -3.89
C LEU A 119 -10.27 -0.70 -3.96
N GLY A 120 -10.19 0.17 -2.97
CA GLY A 120 -9.02 0.98 -2.69
C GLY A 120 -8.08 0.27 -1.72
N VAL A 121 -6.96 0.90 -1.41
CA VAL A 121 -5.98 0.38 -0.45
C VAL A 121 -5.73 1.40 0.64
N VAL A 122 -5.70 0.93 1.88
CA VAL A 122 -5.23 1.68 3.04
C VAL A 122 -3.89 1.10 3.48
N VAL A 123 -2.92 1.99 3.67
CA VAL A 123 -1.61 1.71 4.26
C VAL A 123 -1.65 2.18 5.70
N LEU A 124 -1.49 1.25 6.62
CA LEU A 124 -1.41 1.50 8.05
C LEU A 124 0.07 1.52 8.43
N ALA A 125 0.64 2.70 8.68
CA ALA A 125 2.03 2.81 9.09
C ALA A 125 2.24 2.15 10.44
N GLY A 126 3.29 1.35 10.57
CA GLY A 126 3.63 0.76 11.86
C GLY A 126 4.26 1.78 12.83
N GLU A 127 4.04 1.61 14.15
CA GLU A 127 4.74 2.32 15.26
C GLU A 127 6.21 1.92 15.54
#